data_AF-A0A0C9TNH9-F1
#
_entry.id   AF-A0A0C9TNH9-F1
#
_cell.length_a   1.000
_cell.length_b   1.000
_cell.length_c   1.000
_cell.angle_alpha   90.00
_cell.angle_beta   90.00
_cell.angle_gamma   90.00
#
_symmetry.space_group_name_H-M   'P 1'
#
loop_
_entity.id
_entity.type
_entity.pdbx_description
1 polymer ?
#
loop_
_entity_poly.entity_id
_entity_poly.type
_entity_poly.pdbx_seq_one_letter_code
_entity_poly.pdbx_strand_id
1 'polypeptide(L)'
;RENQRHRVPIGSKEEVISGDPRKRFEMSYTRDVHFEIGIFLCENASDPAIKHFYDRLRDYLLARLRHLNPEDDEIMFTQAERHTVSIQRNLIYAHQTCRINFTTYDMR
;
A
#
# COMPACT_ATOMS: atom_id res chain seq x y z
N ARG A 1 -12.95 18.86 -6.74
CA ARG A 1 -13.48 17.86 -7.71
C ARG A 1 -12.86 16.54 -7.31
N GLU A 2 -13.63 15.60 -6.80
CA GLU A 2 -13.14 14.36 -6.20
C GLU A 2 -12.73 13.38 -7.33
N ASN A 3 -11.45 13.02 -7.41
CA ASN A 3 -10.91 12.15 -8.47
C ASN A 3 -11.37 10.70 -8.28
N GLN A 4 -12.45 10.32 -8.96
CA GLN A 4 -13.07 8.99 -8.90
C GLN A 4 -12.26 7.89 -9.62
N ARG A 5 -11.10 8.20 -10.22
CA ARG A 5 -10.36 7.31 -11.13
C ARG A 5 -9.64 6.13 -10.46
N HIS A 6 -9.39 6.21 -9.16
CA HIS A 6 -8.62 5.22 -8.41
C HIS A 6 -9.49 4.28 -7.57
N ARG A 7 -10.83 4.33 -7.72
CA ARG A 7 -11.76 3.53 -6.92
C ARG A 7 -12.10 2.21 -7.61
N VAL A 8 -12.19 1.15 -6.82
CA VAL A 8 -12.77 -0.11 -7.26
C VAL A 8 -14.28 0.09 -7.48
N PRO A 9 -14.84 -0.27 -8.64
CA PRO A 9 -16.27 -0.13 -8.89
C PRO A 9 -17.12 -0.86 -7.85
N ILE A 10 -18.19 -0.23 -7.38
CA ILE A 10 -19.15 -0.87 -6.48
C ILE A 10 -19.83 -2.03 -7.24
N GLY A 11 -19.73 -3.24 -6.69
CA GLY A 11 -20.39 -4.44 -7.24
C GLY A 11 -19.49 -5.36 -8.07
N SER A 12 -18.16 -5.13 -8.11
CA SER A 12 -17.24 -6.20 -8.53
C SER A 12 -17.47 -7.44 -7.66
N LYS A 13 -17.57 -8.61 -8.28
CA LYS A 13 -17.69 -9.89 -7.56
C LYS A 13 -16.31 -10.28 -7.00
N GLU A 14 -15.80 -9.51 -6.05
CA GLU A 14 -14.66 -9.99 -5.26
C GLU A 14 -15.18 -11.00 -4.24
N GLU A 15 -14.64 -12.22 -4.27
CA GLU A 15 -15.00 -13.24 -3.30
C GLU A 15 -14.62 -12.76 -1.88
N VAL A 16 -15.60 -12.79 -0.98
CA VAL A 16 -15.36 -12.54 0.45
C VAL A 16 -14.51 -13.69 0.95
N ILE A 17 -13.26 -13.39 1.30
CA ILE A 17 -12.31 -14.41 1.70
C ILE A 17 -12.77 -14.99 3.04
N SER A 18 -13.05 -16.29 3.06
CA SER A 18 -13.28 -17.06 4.27
C SER A 18 -11.97 -17.08 5.06
N GLY A 19 -11.80 -16.08 5.92
CA GLY A 19 -10.50 -15.78 6.50
C GLY A 19 -10.23 -16.45 7.82
N ASP A 20 -9.03 -17.02 7.94
CA ASP A 20 -8.47 -17.49 9.21
C ASP A 20 -8.33 -16.30 10.16
N PRO A 21 -9.02 -16.29 11.31
CA PRO A 21 -8.95 -15.19 12.28
C PRO A 21 -7.55 -14.98 12.86
N ARG A 22 -6.63 -15.94 12.72
CA ARG A 22 -5.23 -15.81 13.15
C ARG A 22 -4.36 -14.99 12.21
N LYS A 23 -4.77 -14.79 10.95
CA LYS A 23 -4.05 -13.91 10.03
C LYS A 23 -4.32 -12.46 10.40
N ARG A 24 -3.29 -11.62 10.53
CA ARG A 24 -3.45 -10.18 10.88
C ARG A 24 -4.30 -9.42 9.85
N PHE A 25 -4.15 -9.74 8.57
CA PHE A 25 -4.93 -9.15 7.50
C PHE A 25 -5.10 -10.16 6.36
N GLU A 26 -6.16 -9.97 5.57
CA GLU A 26 -6.43 -10.72 4.36
C GLU A 26 -7.10 -9.81 3.32
N MET A 27 -6.69 -9.92 2.07
CA MET A 27 -7.13 -9.04 0.98
C MET A 27 -7.35 -9.85 -0.29
N SER A 28 -8.22 -9.37 -1.17
CA SER A 28 -8.51 -9.99 -2.48
C SER A 28 -7.22 -10.22 -3.29
N TYR A 29 -7.18 -11.32 -4.05
CA TYR A 29 -6.05 -11.62 -4.94
C TYR A 29 -6.23 -11.07 -6.35
N THR A 30 -7.41 -10.51 -6.67
CA THR A 30 -7.72 -9.95 -7.99
C THR A 30 -6.80 -8.77 -8.31
N ARG A 31 -6.42 -8.61 -9.57
CA ARG A 31 -5.52 -7.53 -10.03
C ARG A 31 -6.17 -6.68 -11.12
N ASP A 32 -7.48 -6.73 -11.20
CA ASP A 32 -8.27 -6.17 -12.30
C ASP A 32 -8.28 -4.64 -12.24
N VAL A 33 -8.30 -4.08 -11.02
CA VAL A 33 -8.24 -2.64 -10.80
C VAL A 33 -6.83 -2.26 -10.35
N HIS A 34 -6.21 -1.38 -11.11
CA HIS A 34 -4.88 -0.86 -10.81
C HIS A 34 -4.75 0.56 -11.34
N PHE A 35 -3.77 1.28 -10.79
CA PHE A 35 -3.40 2.60 -11.28
C PHE A 35 -1.88 2.78 -11.23
N GLU A 36 -1.38 3.64 -12.12
CA GLU A 36 0.03 3.95 -12.22
C GLU A 36 0.41 5.02 -11.20
N ILE A 37 1.49 4.79 -10.46
CA ILE A 37 1.89 5.59 -9.31
C ILE A 37 2.26 7.02 -9.74
N GLY A 38 2.98 7.18 -10.85
CA GLY A 38 3.39 8.48 -11.37
C GLY A 38 2.20 9.38 -11.73
N ILE A 39 1.19 8.84 -12.41
CA ILE A 39 -0.07 9.51 -12.76
C ILE A 39 -0.80 9.89 -11.48
N PHE A 40 -0.93 8.98 -10.52
CA PHE A 40 -1.56 9.29 -9.22
C PHE A 40 -0.86 10.46 -8.50
N LEU A 41 0.47 10.48 -8.48
CA LEU A 41 1.24 11.57 -7.86
C LEU A 41 1.09 12.89 -8.62
N CYS A 42 1.06 12.84 -9.94
CA CYS A 42 0.89 14.03 -10.77
C CYS A 42 -0.52 14.62 -10.62
N GLU A 43 -1.57 13.79 -10.67
CA GLU A 43 -2.96 14.22 -10.52
C GLU A 43 -3.26 14.81 -9.13
N ASN A 44 -2.50 14.41 -8.11
CA ASN A 44 -2.68 14.88 -6.73
C ASN A 44 -1.54 15.79 -6.25
N ALA A 45 -0.74 16.38 -7.16
CA ALA A 45 0.47 17.16 -6.83
C ALA A 45 0.25 18.30 -5.81
N SER A 46 -0.97 18.84 -5.72
CA SER A 46 -1.33 19.89 -4.76
C SER A 46 -1.72 19.38 -3.36
N ASP A 47 -1.87 18.07 -3.18
CA ASP A 47 -2.26 17.45 -1.91
C ASP A 47 -1.02 17.25 -1.01
N PRO A 48 -0.95 17.88 0.18
CA PRO A 48 0.14 17.68 1.12
C PRO A 48 0.35 16.23 1.55
N ALA A 49 -0.71 15.40 1.54
CA ALA A 49 -0.65 14.01 1.98
C ALA A 49 0.20 13.13 1.05
N ILE A 50 0.33 13.49 -0.23
CA ILE A 50 1.14 12.74 -1.19
C ILE A 50 2.60 13.24 -1.24
N LYS A 51 2.94 14.29 -0.48
CA LYS A 51 4.30 14.84 -0.46
C LYS A 51 5.28 13.77 0.03
N HIS A 52 6.31 13.50 -0.77
CA HIS A 52 7.30 12.44 -0.53
C HIS A 52 6.73 11.02 -0.48
N PHE A 53 5.50 10.79 -0.93
CA PHE A 53 4.87 9.48 -0.88
C PHE A 53 5.73 8.39 -1.53
N TYR A 54 6.27 8.66 -2.71
CA TYR A 54 7.04 7.67 -3.46
C TYR A 54 8.37 7.30 -2.78
N ASP A 55 9.07 8.30 -2.24
CA ASP A 55 10.31 8.07 -1.50
C ASP A 55 10.03 7.28 -0.22
N ARG A 56 9.00 7.65 0.54
CA ARG A 56 8.57 6.93 1.75
C ARG A 56 8.14 5.50 1.44
N LEU A 57 7.46 5.28 0.31
CA LEU A 57 7.09 3.94 -0.14
C LEU A 57 8.33 3.09 -0.42
N ARG A 58 9.34 3.64 -1.10
CA ARG A 58 10.61 2.94 -1.35
C ARG A 58 11.36 2.67 -0.06
N ASP A 59 11.42 3.61 0.86
CA ASP A 59 12.05 3.45 2.18
C ASP A 59 11.38 2.29 2.95
N TYR A 60 10.04 2.28 2.98
CA TYR A 60 9.27 1.22 3.62
C TYR A 60 9.55 -0.17 3.01
N LEU A 61 9.55 -0.26 1.68
CA LEU A 61 9.83 -1.51 0.96
C LEU A 61 11.27 -1.96 1.18
N LEU A 62 12.24 -1.03 1.15
CA LEU A 62 13.65 -1.34 1.37
C LEU A 62 13.90 -1.85 2.79
N ALA A 63 13.34 -1.20 3.81
CA ALA A 63 13.43 -1.66 5.19
C ALA A 63 12.88 -3.08 5.34
N ARG A 64 11.71 -3.37 4.74
CA ARG A 64 11.16 -4.74 4.74
C ARG A 64 12.05 -5.75 4.02
N LEU A 65 12.60 -5.41 2.86
CA LEU A 65 13.51 -6.29 2.12
C LEU A 65 14.82 -6.57 2.89
N ARG A 66 15.26 -5.62 3.72
CA ARG A 66 16.42 -5.76 4.61
C ARG A 66 16.10 -6.37 5.97
N HIS A 67 14.86 -6.81 6.21
CA HIS A 67 14.39 -7.32 7.50
C HIS A 67 14.55 -6.32 8.66
N LEU A 68 14.48 -5.02 8.37
CA LEU A 68 14.46 -3.94 9.35
C LEU A 68 13.01 -3.56 9.69
N ASN A 69 12.82 -2.91 10.84
CA ASN A 69 11.51 -2.35 11.19
C ASN A 69 11.24 -1.10 10.35
N PRO A 70 10.24 -1.07 9.45
CA PRO A 70 9.99 0.08 8.60
C PRO A 70 9.31 1.26 9.31
N GLU A 71 8.87 1.07 10.56
CA GLU A 71 8.30 2.11 11.42
C GLU A 71 9.36 2.78 12.32
N ASP A 72 10.63 2.40 12.16
CA ASP A 72 11.75 2.99 12.89
C ASP A 72 12.20 4.30 12.22
N ASP A 73 11.93 5.42 12.90
CA ASP A 73 12.23 6.77 12.43
C ASP A 73 13.74 7.08 12.38
N GLU A 74 14.59 6.23 12.97
CA GLU A 74 16.06 6.37 12.88
C GLU A 74 16.60 5.85 11.54
N ILE A 75 15.81 5.05 10.80
CA ILE A 75 16.24 4.47 9.54
C ILE A 75 16.13 5.49 8.42
N MET A 76 17.29 5.95 7.95
CA MET A 76 17.40 6.86 6.82
C MET A 76 18.14 6.18 5.66
N PHE A 77 17.49 6.09 4.51
CA PHE A 77 18.12 5.58 3.29
C PHE A 77 18.58 6.72 2.38
N THR A 78 19.73 6.50 1.75
CA THR A 78 20.24 7.39 0.72
C THR A 78 19.45 7.23 -0.60
N GLN A 79 19.55 8.22 -1.49
CA GLN A 79 18.91 8.13 -2.82
C GLN A 79 19.41 6.90 -3.61
N ALA A 80 20.71 6.60 -3.52
CA ALA A 80 21.30 5.44 -4.19
C ALA A 80 20.71 4.12 -3.68
N GLU A 81 20.46 4.01 -2.37
CA GLU A 81 19.80 2.84 -1.78
C GLU A 81 18.34 2.73 -2.21
N ARG A 82 17.59 3.84 -2.22
CA ARG A 82 16.21 3.85 -2.73
C ARG A 82 16.11 3.38 -4.18
N HIS A 83 17.10 3.70 -5.00
CA HIS A 83 17.14 3.27 -6.41
C HIS A 83 17.34 1.76 -6.59
N THR A 84 17.76 1.04 -5.54
CA THR A 84 17.82 -0.43 -5.57
C THR A 84 16.44 -1.08 -5.52
N VAL A 85 15.40 -0.33 -5.10
CA VAL A 85 14.01 -0.81 -5.07
C VAL A 85 13.27 -0.37 -6.34
N SER A 86 12.91 -1.36 -7.15
CA SER A 86 12.06 -1.16 -8.33
C SER A 86 10.67 -1.76 -8.11
N ILE A 87 9.62 -0.94 -8.31
CA ILE A 87 8.23 -1.41 -8.32
C ILE A 87 7.90 -1.85 -9.74
N GLN A 88 7.61 -3.15 -9.93
CA GLN A 88 7.30 -3.70 -11.24
C GLN A 88 6.09 -2.99 -11.86
N ARG A 89 6.24 -2.50 -13.11
CA ARG A 89 5.23 -1.73 -13.87
C ARG A 89 4.80 -0.41 -13.23
N ASN A 90 5.36 -0.02 -12.09
CA ASN A 90 4.98 1.18 -11.31
C ASN A 90 3.46 1.26 -11.02
N LEU A 91 2.84 0.11 -10.72
CA LEU A 91 1.41 0.01 -10.45
C LEU A 91 1.10 -0.24 -8.97
N ILE A 92 -0.03 0.29 -8.52
CA ILE A 92 -0.71 -0.12 -7.29
C ILE A 92 -2.02 -0.81 -7.67
N TYR A 93 -2.26 -1.99 -7.11
CA TYR A 93 -3.52 -2.72 -7.27
C TYR A 93 -4.49 -2.27 -6.18
N ALA A 94 -5.70 -1.91 -6.58
CA ALA A 94 -6.77 -1.55 -5.67
C ALA A 94 -7.72 -2.74 -5.53
N HIS A 95 -7.98 -3.13 -4.29
CA HIS A 95 -8.89 -4.24 -3.96
C HIS A 95 -10.15 -3.68 -3.31
N GLN A 96 -11.30 -4.25 -3.64
CA GLN A 96 -12.58 -3.91 -3.01
C GLN A 96 -12.63 -4.36 -1.56
N THR A 97 -12.06 -5.54 -1.28
CA THR A 97 -12.17 -6.20 0.02
C THR A 97 -10.82 -6.32 0.73
N CYS A 98 -10.75 -5.74 1.94
CA CYS A 98 -9.67 -5.93 2.90
C CYS A 98 -10.27 -6.24 4.27
N ARG A 99 -9.87 -7.37 4.86
CA ARG A 99 -10.24 -7.79 6.21
C ARG A 99 -9.03 -7.63 7.12
N ILE A 100 -9.16 -6.81 8.16
CA ILE A 100 -8.13 -6.63 9.19
C ILE A 100 -8.62 -7.31 10.46
N ASN A 101 -7.95 -8.37 10.90
CA ASN A 101 -8.28 -9.04 12.16
C ASN A 101 -7.50 -8.36 13.28
N PHE A 102 -8.21 -7.57 14.09
CA PHE A 102 -7.61 -6.87 15.22
C PHE A 102 -7.59 -7.79 16.44
N THR A 103 -6.41 -8.13 16.94
CA THR A 103 -6.27 -8.85 18.21
C THR A 103 -6.27 -7.84 19.34
N THR A 104 -7.43 -7.60 19.96
CA THR A 104 -7.49 -6.96 21.27
C THR A 104 -6.95 -7.95 22.29
N TYR A 105 -5.70 -7.73 22.71
CA TYR A 105 -5.19 -8.36 23.93
C TYR A 105 -6.01 -7.82 25.11
N ASP A 106 -6.58 -8.71 25.92
CA ASP A 106 -7.13 -8.34 27.23
C ASP A 106 -5.93 -8.12 28.16
N MET A 107 -5.58 -6.84 28.42
CA MET A 107 -4.52 -6.46 29.36
C MET A 107 -5.08 -6.46 30.79
N ARG A 108 -5.47 -7.62 31.30
CA ARG A 108 -5.84 -7.81 32.71
C ARG A 108 -4.67 -8.32 33.54
#